data_AF-A0A183HBV6-F1
#
_entry.id   AF-A0A183HBV6-F1
#
_cell.length_a   1.000
_cell.length_b   1.000
_cell.length_c   1.000
_cell.angle_alpha   90.00
_cell.angle_beta   90.00
_cell.angle_gamma   90.00
#
_symmetry.space_group_name_H-M   'P 1'
#
loop_
_entity.id
_entity.type
_entity.pdbx_description
1 polymer ?
#
loop_
_entity_poly.entity_id
_entity_poly.type
_entity_poly.pdbx_seq_one_letter_code
_entity_poly.pdbx_strand_id
1 'polypeptide(L)'
;MYARFGGKQWIRQMVFGAFLLPCLVSSVAFLVNIVAISYHASRAIPFTIMLAVTAICLFVILPLTLVGTVLGRNVKGQSDNPCRVNAVPRPIPDKKWFLEPSLIVLLGGILPFGSIFIEMYFIFTSFWAYKIYYVFGFMLLVTLILAIVTMCVTVVCTYFLLNAEDYRWRWTSFLAGASTSFYVYLYSIYYFLFKTKMYGLFQTVFYFGYMGLFSAALGFMCGTIGYWGAAKFIHKIYSTVKID
;
A
#
# COMPACT_ATOMS: atom_id res chain seq x y z
N MET A 1 -13.52 6.68 -6.01
CA MET A 1 -12.92 6.17 -7.26
C MET A 1 -13.80 5.15 -7.95
N TYR A 2 -14.19 4.05 -7.29
CA TYR A 2 -15.07 3.01 -7.87
C TYR A 2 -16.36 3.56 -8.53
N ALA A 3 -17.04 4.51 -7.88
CA ALA A 3 -18.24 5.16 -8.43
C ALA A 3 -17.96 5.96 -9.72
N ARG A 4 -16.80 6.64 -9.84
CA ARG A 4 -16.43 7.42 -11.04
C ARG A 4 -16.26 6.54 -12.29
N PHE A 5 -16.00 5.25 -12.11
CA PHE A 5 -15.89 4.28 -13.21
C PHE A 5 -17.20 3.54 -13.48
N GLY A 6 -18.35 4.01 -12.97
CA GLY A 6 -19.65 3.38 -13.19
C GLY A 6 -19.93 2.18 -12.28
N GLY A 7 -19.12 1.95 -11.25
CA GLY A 7 -19.33 0.87 -10.29
C GLY A 7 -20.58 1.09 -9.42
N LYS A 8 -21.56 0.19 -9.54
CA LYS A 8 -22.85 0.28 -8.82
C LYS A 8 -22.80 -0.31 -7.39
N GLN A 9 -21.93 -1.29 -7.14
CA GLN A 9 -21.83 -2.01 -5.86
C GLN A 9 -20.94 -1.29 -4.82
N TRP A 10 -21.28 -0.06 -4.47
CA TRP A 10 -20.45 0.79 -3.60
C TRP A 10 -20.41 0.31 -2.15
N ILE A 11 -21.49 -0.26 -1.62
CA ILE A 11 -21.56 -0.77 -0.23
C ILE A 11 -20.56 -1.91 -0.04
N ARG A 12 -20.53 -2.87 -0.96
CA ARG A 12 -19.60 -4.00 -0.90
C ARG A 12 -18.15 -3.52 -0.87
N GLN A 13 -17.81 -2.55 -1.72
CA GLN A 13 -16.45 -1.97 -1.76
C GLN A 13 -16.11 -1.19 -0.49
N MET A 14 -17.08 -0.47 0.08
CA MET A 14 -16.91 0.22 1.36
C MET A 14 -16.64 -0.77 2.50
N VAL A 15 -17.41 -1.85 2.60
CA VAL A 15 -17.21 -2.90 3.62
C VAL A 15 -15.84 -3.55 3.45
N PHE A 16 -15.46 -3.94 2.22
CA PHE A 16 -14.12 -4.47 1.97
C PHE A 16 -13.02 -3.48 2.37
N GLY A 17 -13.13 -2.21 1.99
CA GLY A 17 -12.15 -1.18 2.34
C GLY A 17 -12.06 -0.91 3.85
N ALA A 18 -13.19 -0.93 4.55
CA ALA A 18 -13.27 -0.67 5.98
C ALA A 18 -12.68 -1.80 6.82
N PHE A 19 -12.90 -3.06 6.42
CA PHE A 19 -12.46 -4.22 7.20
C PHE A 19 -11.10 -4.78 6.78
N LEU A 20 -10.60 -4.52 5.58
CA LEU A 20 -9.37 -5.16 5.10
C LEU A 20 -8.14 -4.83 5.97
N LEU A 21 -7.93 -3.56 6.33
CA LEU A 21 -6.79 -3.17 7.17
C LEU A 21 -6.98 -3.60 8.64
N PRO A 22 -8.13 -3.34 9.30
CA PRO A 22 -8.39 -3.85 10.64
C PRO A 22 -8.31 -5.36 10.79
N CYS A 23 -8.83 -6.12 9.82
CA CYS A 23 -8.75 -7.59 9.84
C CYS A 23 -7.30 -8.04 9.69
N LEU A 24 -6.50 -7.41 8.83
CA LEU A 24 -5.09 -7.74 8.66
C LEU A 24 -4.30 -7.48 9.95
N VAL A 25 -4.48 -6.31 10.57
CA VAL A 25 -3.86 -5.98 11.86
C VAL A 25 -4.29 -6.93 12.97
N SER A 26 -5.59 -7.20 13.08
CA SER A 26 -6.15 -8.09 14.10
C SER A 26 -5.67 -9.53 13.93
N SER A 27 -5.57 -10.02 12.69
CA SER A 27 -5.08 -11.37 12.38
C SER A 27 -3.62 -11.53 12.81
N VAL A 28 -2.75 -10.58 12.47
CA VAL A 28 -1.35 -10.64 12.88
C VAL A 28 -1.20 -10.49 14.39
N ALA A 29 -1.92 -9.54 15.01
CA ALA A 29 -1.91 -9.36 16.45
C ALA A 29 -2.37 -10.63 17.19
N PHE A 30 -3.41 -11.29 16.69
CA PHE A 30 -3.92 -12.54 17.25
C PHE A 30 -2.91 -13.68 17.13
N LEU A 31 -2.26 -13.85 15.96
CA LEU A 31 -1.22 -14.85 15.76
C LEU A 31 -0.03 -14.63 16.71
N VAL A 32 0.44 -13.39 16.84
CA VAL A 32 1.50 -13.04 17.78
C VAL A 32 1.05 -13.30 19.22
N ASN A 33 -0.22 -13.02 19.55
CA ASN A 33 -0.75 -13.23 20.89
C ASN A 33 -0.88 -14.72 21.27
N ILE A 34 -1.27 -15.60 20.34
CA ILE A 34 -1.30 -17.05 20.58
C ILE A 34 0.09 -17.54 21.01
N VAL A 35 1.14 -17.13 20.28
CA VAL A 35 2.52 -17.49 20.61
C VAL A 35 2.97 -16.83 21.91
N ALA A 36 2.54 -15.61 22.20
CA ALA A 36 2.84 -14.96 23.48
C ALA A 36 2.28 -15.74 24.67
N ILE A 37 1.03 -16.21 24.55
CA ILE A 37 0.34 -16.99 25.59
C ILE A 37 1.00 -18.35 25.78
N SER A 38 1.39 -19.04 24.70
CA SER A 38 2.04 -20.36 24.79
C SER A 38 3.39 -20.31 25.53
N TYR A 39 4.10 -19.19 25.43
CA TYR A 39 5.38 -18.97 26.12
C TYR A 39 5.22 -18.30 27.50
N HIS A 40 3.98 -18.11 28.00
CA HIS A 40 3.68 -17.33 29.21
C HIS A 40 4.40 -15.98 29.23
N ALA A 41 4.55 -15.36 28.06
CA ALA A 41 5.31 -14.13 27.93
C ALA A 41 4.53 -12.97 28.57
N SER A 42 5.22 -12.16 29.36
CA SER A 42 4.69 -10.93 29.97
C SER A 42 4.24 -9.86 28.95
N ARG A 43 4.53 -10.08 27.66
CA ARG A 43 4.07 -9.28 26.51
C ARG A 43 2.77 -9.79 25.87
N ALA A 44 2.10 -10.79 26.47
CA ALA A 44 0.77 -11.20 26.01
C ALA A 44 -0.21 -10.02 26.08
N ILE A 45 -0.96 -9.81 25.00
CA ILE A 45 -1.93 -8.73 24.90
C ILE A 45 -3.12 -9.10 25.80
N PRO A 46 -3.43 -8.29 26.83
CA PRO A 46 -4.55 -8.58 27.70
C PRO A 46 -5.86 -8.53 26.92
N PHE A 47 -6.82 -9.38 27.30
CA PHE A 47 -8.13 -9.47 26.64
C PHE A 47 -8.83 -8.11 26.51
N THR A 48 -8.69 -7.25 27.52
CA THR A 48 -9.23 -5.88 27.52
C THR A 48 -8.72 -5.04 26.35
N ILE A 49 -7.45 -5.17 25.98
CA ILE A 49 -6.87 -4.43 24.85
C ILE A 49 -7.38 -4.97 23.52
N MET A 50 -7.55 -6.29 23.40
CA MET A 50 -8.16 -6.88 22.21
C MET A 50 -9.58 -6.35 21.99
N LEU A 51 -10.39 -6.31 23.07
CA LEU A 51 -11.75 -5.77 23.02
C LEU A 51 -11.77 -4.27 22.70
N ALA A 52 -10.83 -3.49 23.26
CA ALA A 52 -10.67 -2.07 22.95
C ALA A 52 -10.32 -1.83 21.46
N VAL A 53 -9.41 -2.63 20.89
CA VAL A 53 -9.06 -2.53 19.45
C VAL A 53 -10.26 -2.87 18.58
N THR A 54 -11.03 -3.92 18.90
CA THR A 54 -12.26 -4.25 18.18
C THR A 54 -13.30 -3.14 18.29
N ALA A 55 -13.47 -2.54 19.47
CA ALA A 55 -14.37 -1.42 19.68
C ALA A 55 -13.98 -0.20 18.83
N ILE A 56 -12.69 0.14 18.77
CA ILE A 56 -12.19 1.23 17.90
C ILE A 56 -12.48 0.91 16.43
N CYS A 57 -12.29 -0.33 15.99
CA CYS A 57 -12.58 -0.73 14.62
C CYS A 57 -14.07 -0.57 14.25
N LEU A 58 -14.97 -0.98 15.14
CA LEU A 58 -16.41 -0.93 14.91
C LEU A 58 -17.02 0.46 15.11
N PHE A 59 -16.61 1.19 16.16
CA PHE A 59 -17.23 2.45 16.56
C PHE A 59 -16.50 3.69 16.04
N VAL A 60 -15.27 3.56 15.54
CA VAL A 60 -14.51 4.70 14.98
C VAL A 60 -14.22 4.46 13.51
N ILE A 61 -13.52 3.37 13.15
CA ILE A 61 -13.07 3.15 11.76
C ILE A 61 -14.26 2.95 10.81
N LEU A 62 -15.23 2.10 11.18
CA LEU A 62 -16.40 1.83 10.35
C LEU A 62 -17.27 3.08 10.10
N PRO A 63 -17.71 3.86 11.11
CA PRO A 63 -18.51 5.06 10.83
C PRO A 63 -17.70 6.12 10.08
N LEU A 64 -16.41 6.28 10.37
CA LEU A 64 -15.58 7.27 9.68
C LEU A 64 -15.36 6.90 8.20
N THR A 65 -15.16 5.62 7.90
CA THR A 65 -15.09 5.12 6.51
C THR A 65 -16.44 5.24 5.80
N LEU A 66 -17.57 4.98 6.48
CA LEU A 66 -18.90 5.23 5.94
C LEU A 66 -19.08 6.71 5.56
N VAL A 67 -18.84 7.62 6.50
CA VAL A 67 -18.95 9.07 6.27
C VAL A 67 -18.04 9.49 5.12
N GLY A 68 -16.78 9.04 5.10
CA GLY A 68 -15.83 9.33 4.02
C GLY A 68 -16.29 8.82 2.65
N THR A 69 -16.87 7.62 2.58
CA THR A 69 -17.39 7.06 1.32
C THR A 69 -18.63 7.80 0.82
N VAL A 70 -19.55 8.18 1.72
CA VAL A 70 -20.77 8.94 1.39
C VAL A 70 -20.41 10.34 0.90
N LEU A 71 -19.57 11.06 1.64
CA LEU A 71 -19.08 12.39 1.24
C LEU A 71 -18.33 12.32 -0.09
N GLY A 72 -17.41 11.36 -0.24
CA GLY A 72 -16.66 11.18 -1.49
C GLY A 72 -17.56 10.89 -2.69
N ARG A 73 -18.67 10.17 -2.49
CA ARG A 73 -19.66 9.91 -3.54
C ARG A 73 -20.52 11.14 -3.85
N ASN A 74 -20.91 11.92 -2.85
CA ASN A 74 -21.72 13.12 -3.10
C ASN A 74 -20.91 14.20 -3.82
N VAL A 75 -19.63 14.39 -3.47
CA VAL A 75 -18.79 15.46 -4.06
C VAL A 75 -18.23 15.07 -5.44
N LYS A 76 -17.82 13.81 -5.65
CA LYS A 76 -17.17 13.36 -6.91
C LYS A 76 -17.63 11.96 -7.36
N GLY A 77 -18.88 11.60 -7.13
CA GLY A 77 -19.42 10.28 -7.48
C GLY A 77 -19.79 10.10 -8.94
N GLN A 78 -19.99 11.18 -9.69
CA GLN A 78 -20.32 11.11 -11.11
C GLN A 78 -19.12 10.69 -11.95
N SER A 79 -19.40 9.94 -13.03
CA SER A 79 -18.39 9.54 -13.99
C SER A 79 -17.97 10.76 -14.81
N ASP A 80 -16.66 11.00 -14.84
CA ASP A 80 -16.04 12.17 -15.46
C ASP A 80 -14.88 11.66 -16.31
N ASN A 81 -15.24 10.95 -17.38
CA ASN A 81 -14.29 10.38 -18.31
C ASN A 81 -13.92 11.48 -19.33
N PRO A 82 -12.62 11.76 -19.55
CA PRO A 82 -12.19 12.84 -20.43
C PRO A 82 -12.52 12.59 -21.90
N CYS A 83 -12.75 11.33 -22.28
CA CYS A 83 -13.14 10.93 -23.63
C CYS A 83 -14.25 9.88 -23.58
N ARG A 84 -14.95 9.71 -24.71
CA ARG A 84 -15.91 8.63 -24.90
C ARG A 84 -15.20 7.28 -24.73
N VAL A 85 -15.69 6.46 -23.81
CA VAL A 85 -15.18 5.11 -23.57
C VAL A 85 -15.88 4.14 -24.51
N ASN A 86 -15.11 3.33 -25.25
CA ASN A 86 -15.66 2.26 -26.08
C ASN A 86 -16.28 1.16 -25.20
N ALA A 87 -17.48 0.69 -25.57
CA ALA A 87 -18.20 -0.35 -24.83
C ALA A 87 -17.56 -1.73 -24.97
N VAL A 88 -16.89 -1.99 -26.10
CA VAL A 88 -16.16 -3.23 -26.37
C VAL A 88 -14.68 -3.02 -26.05
N PRO A 89 -14.09 -3.79 -25.12
CA PRO A 89 -12.66 -3.77 -24.86
C PRO A 89 -11.90 -4.20 -26.11
N ARG A 90 -10.88 -3.42 -26.50
CA ARG A 90 -10.00 -3.83 -27.61
C ARG A 90 -9.14 -5.03 -27.15
N PRO A 91 -8.85 -5.99 -28.05
CA PRO A 91 -7.89 -7.06 -27.75
C PRO A 91 -6.51 -6.43 -27.48
N ILE A 92 -5.79 -6.98 -26.50
CA ILE A 92 -4.45 -6.50 -26.12
C ILE A 92 -3.44 -7.20 -27.04
N PRO A 93 -2.54 -6.47 -27.72
CA PRO A 93 -1.53 -7.07 -28.57
C PRO A 93 -0.50 -7.86 -27.74
N ASP A 94 0.19 -8.80 -28.41
CA ASP A 94 1.30 -9.53 -27.78
C ASP A 94 2.45 -8.57 -27.46
N LYS A 95 2.92 -8.65 -26.21
CA LYS A 95 3.89 -7.72 -25.66
C LYS A 95 5.27 -8.33 -25.63
N LYS A 96 6.29 -7.48 -25.67
CA LYS A 96 7.65 -7.89 -25.34
C LYS A 96 7.74 -8.19 -23.83
N TRP A 97 8.62 -9.12 -23.45
CA TRP A 97 8.77 -9.59 -22.06
C TRP A 97 8.96 -8.45 -21.04
N PHE A 98 9.59 -7.34 -21.43
CA PHE A 98 9.83 -6.20 -20.53
C PHE A 98 8.62 -5.27 -20.34
N LEU A 99 7.60 -5.40 -21.18
CA LEU A 99 6.33 -4.65 -21.10
C LEU A 99 5.23 -5.46 -20.38
N GLU A 100 5.58 -6.62 -19.84
CA GLU A 100 4.65 -7.40 -19.02
C GLU A 100 4.32 -6.64 -17.72
N PRO A 101 3.04 -6.55 -17.34
CA PRO A 101 2.61 -5.81 -16.16
C PRO A 101 3.31 -6.26 -14.87
N SER A 102 3.59 -7.55 -14.74
CA SER A 102 4.29 -8.12 -13.59
C SER A 102 5.72 -7.58 -13.45
N LEU A 103 6.45 -7.50 -14.56
CA LEU A 103 7.81 -6.98 -14.57
C LEU A 103 7.84 -5.47 -14.32
N ILE A 104 6.92 -4.72 -14.92
CA ILE A 104 6.78 -3.27 -14.68
C ILE A 104 6.51 -3.00 -13.20
N VAL A 105 5.62 -3.78 -12.58
CA VAL A 105 5.31 -3.68 -11.14
C VAL A 105 6.55 -3.97 -10.29
N LEU A 106 7.30 -5.03 -10.61
CA LEU A 106 8.51 -5.39 -9.88
C LEU A 106 9.55 -4.26 -9.97
N LEU A 107 9.90 -3.84 -11.19
CA LEU A 107 10.93 -2.82 -11.43
C LEU A 107 10.55 -1.44 -10.85
N GLY A 108 9.25 -1.10 -10.84
CA GLY A 108 8.77 0.18 -10.32
C GLY A 108 9.07 0.40 -8.84
N GLY A 109 9.21 -0.66 -8.05
CA GLY A 109 9.47 -0.54 -6.61
C GLY A 109 10.93 -0.28 -6.24
N ILE A 110 11.87 -0.49 -7.17
CA ILE A 110 13.31 -0.41 -6.91
C ILE A 110 13.74 1.03 -6.64
N LEU A 111 13.30 1.98 -7.46
CA LEU A 111 13.68 3.39 -7.33
C LEU A 111 13.17 4.02 -6.03
N PRO A 112 11.88 3.88 -5.64
CA PRO A 112 11.41 4.42 -4.38
C PRO A 112 11.98 3.69 -3.16
N PHE A 113 12.41 2.42 -3.30
CA PHE A 113 13.12 1.72 -2.24
C PHE A 113 14.54 2.27 -2.06
N GLY A 114 15.25 2.53 -3.17
CA GLY A 114 16.58 3.13 -3.15
C GLY A 114 16.62 4.49 -2.47
N SER A 115 15.58 5.33 -2.66
CA SER A 115 15.53 6.67 -2.06
C SER A 115 15.34 6.66 -0.53
N ILE A 116 14.78 5.59 0.04
CA ILE A 116 14.56 5.45 1.49
C ILE A 116 15.51 4.45 2.15
N PHE A 117 16.44 3.85 1.39
CA PHE A 117 17.24 2.72 1.84
C PHE A 117 18.05 3.02 3.11
N ILE A 118 18.75 4.15 3.13
CA ILE A 118 19.58 4.58 4.28
C ILE A 118 18.71 4.82 5.51
N GLU A 119 17.56 5.46 5.32
CA GLU A 119 16.65 5.74 6.43
C GLU A 119 16.06 4.48 7.00
N MET A 120 15.72 3.53 6.14
CA MET A 120 15.22 2.23 6.57
C MET A 120 16.19 1.54 7.52
N TYR A 121 17.50 1.62 7.26
CA TYR A 121 18.50 1.10 8.18
C TYR A 121 18.44 1.78 9.56
N PHE A 122 18.28 3.10 9.60
CA PHE A 122 18.14 3.84 10.85
C PHE A 122 16.84 3.48 11.58
N ILE A 123 15.71 3.41 10.86
CA ILE A 123 14.41 2.98 11.40
C ILE A 123 14.57 1.63 12.09
N PHE A 124 15.15 0.64 11.40
CA PHE A 124 15.30 -0.72 11.90
C PHE A 124 16.22 -0.79 13.10
N THR A 125 17.34 -0.07 13.04
CA THR A 125 18.29 0.00 14.16
C THR A 125 17.67 0.66 15.38
N SER A 126 16.81 1.64 15.20
CA SER A 126 16.15 2.32 16.31
C SER A 126 15.03 1.49 16.93
N PHE A 127 14.22 0.80 16.14
CA PHE A 127 13.20 -0.10 16.66
C PHE A 127 13.77 -1.34 17.36
N TRP A 128 14.83 -1.94 16.81
CA TRP A 128 15.31 -3.25 17.26
C TRP A 128 16.62 -3.23 18.06
N ALA A 129 17.44 -2.19 17.93
CA ALA A 129 18.70 -2.03 18.68
C ALA A 129 18.67 -0.87 19.70
N TYR A 130 17.49 -0.43 20.11
CA TYR A 130 17.25 0.55 21.20
C TYR A 130 17.99 1.89 21.05
N LYS A 131 18.45 2.25 19.84
CA LYS A 131 19.03 3.58 19.60
C LYS A 131 17.91 4.58 19.41
N ILE A 132 17.72 5.49 20.36
CA ILE A 132 16.67 6.52 20.26
C ILE A 132 16.92 7.37 19.00
N TYR A 133 15.99 7.31 18.05
CA TYR A 133 16.02 8.14 16.85
C TYR A 133 15.35 9.47 17.15
N TYR A 134 16.13 10.52 17.36
CA TYR A 134 15.62 11.85 17.72
C TYR A 134 15.22 12.72 16.52
N VAL A 135 15.24 12.20 15.28
CA VAL A 135 15.09 13.02 14.06
C VAL A 135 13.71 12.86 13.41
N PHE A 136 12.64 13.12 14.16
CA PHE A 136 11.26 13.04 13.65
C PHE A 136 11.01 13.95 12.42
N GLY A 137 11.64 15.12 12.37
CA GLY A 137 11.50 16.04 11.23
C GLY A 137 12.08 15.48 9.92
N PHE A 138 13.15 14.69 10.02
CA PHE A 138 13.77 14.07 8.86
C PHE A 138 12.96 12.87 8.34
N MET A 139 12.31 12.10 9.23
CA MET A 139 11.34 11.05 8.82
C MET A 139 10.19 11.61 7.99
N LEU A 140 9.68 12.79 8.37
CA LEU A 140 8.62 13.47 7.63
C LEU A 140 9.11 13.83 6.22
N LEU A 141 10.30 14.44 6.12
CA LEU A 141 10.91 14.79 4.84
C LEU A 141 11.08 13.54 3.95
N VAL A 142 11.55 12.44 4.50
CA VAL A 142 11.77 11.18 3.77
C VAL A 142 10.44 10.59 3.30
N THR A 143 9.38 10.69 4.10
CA THR A 143 8.03 10.28 3.71
C THR A 143 7.50 11.12 2.55
N LEU A 144 7.78 12.44 2.53
CA LEU A 144 7.41 13.31 1.41
C LEU A 144 8.20 12.97 0.14
N ILE A 145 9.51 12.75 0.25
CA ILE A 145 10.34 12.32 -0.89
C ILE A 145 9.83 10.99 -1.42
N LEU A 146 9.54 10.02 -0.56
CA LEU A 146 8.96 8.73 -0.95
C LEU A 146 7.64 8.93 -1.69
N ALA A 147 6.74 9.80 -1.21
CA ALA A 147 5.48 10.10 -1.88
C ALA A 147 5.69 10.68 -3.29
N ILE A 148 6.63 11.60 -3.45
CA ILE A 148 6.94 12.22 -4.76
C ILE A 148 7.57 11.20 -5.71
N VAL A 149 8.57 10.45 -5.26
CA VAL A 149 9.27 9.45 -6.08
C VAL A 149 8.31 8.31 -6.48
N THR A 150 7.49 7.81 -5.56
CA THR A 150 6.47 6.79 -5.88
C THR A 150 5.46 7.31 -6.91
N MET A 151 4.98 8.56 -6.79
CA MET A 151 4.13 9.15 -7.82
C MET A 151 4.82 9.24 -9.18
N CYS A 152 6.07 9.69 -9.24
CA CYS A 152 6.81 9.83 -10.49
C CYS A 152 7.02 8.46 -11.17
N VAL A 153 7.50 7.47 -10.42
CA VAL A 153 7.78 6.13 -10.95
C VAL A 153 6.51 5.45 -11.42
N THR A 154 5.42 5.54 -10.67
CA THR A 154 4.14 4.94 -11.07
C THR A 154 3.54 5.60 -12.32
N VAL A 155 3.72 6.90 -12.52
CA VAL A 155 3.36 7.59 -13.77
C VAL A 155 4.17 7.04 -14.94
N VAL A 156 5.49 6.88 -14.79
CA VAL A 156 6.36 6.31 -15.83
C VAL A 156 5.98 4.86 -16.15
N CYS A 157 5.77 4.02 -15.15
CA CYS A 157 5.30 2.64 -15.31
C CYS A 157 3.95 2.59 -16.06
N THR A 158 3.03 3.49 -15.72
CA THR A 158 1.72 3.58 -16.37
C THR A 158 1.86 4.02 -17.83
N TYR A 159 2.77 4.95 -18.13
CA TYR A 159 3.07 5.38 -19.49
C TYR A 159 3.60 4.23 -20.35
N PHE A 160 4.56 3.44 -19.86
CA PHE A 160 5.05 2.26 -20.57
C PHE A 160 3.95 1.24 -20.84
N LEU A 161 3.06 1.01 -19.88
CA LEU A 161 1.93 0.10 -20.05
C LEU A 161 0.94 0.60 -21.13
N LEU A 162 0.67 1.90 -21.17
CA LEU A 162 -0.19 2.51 -22.19
C LEU A 162 0.44 2.47 -23.59
N ASN A 163 1.76 2.62 -23.70
CA ASN A 163 2.48 2.43 -24.98
C ASN A 163 2.43 0.99 -25.47
N ALA A 164 2.24 0.01 -24.57
CA ALA A 164 1.99 -1.39 -24.92
C ALA A 164 0.50 -1.68 -25.21
N GLU A 165 -0.32 -0.64 -25.37
CA GLU A 165 -1.77 -0.70 -25.62
C GLU A 165 -2.58 -1.47 -24.55
N ASP A 166 -2.02 -1.71 -23.35
CA ASP A 166 -2.76 -2.36 -22.26
C ASP A 166 -3.53 -1.32 -21.44
N TYR A 167 -4.84 -1.37 -21.54
CA TYR A 167 -5.76 -0.48 -20.82
C TYR A 167 -5.92 -0.82 -19.33
N ARG A 168 -5.34 -1.92 -18.83
CA ARG A 168 -5.50 -2.39 -17.43
C ARG A 168 -4.57 -1.67 -16.44
N TRP A 169 -4.39 -0.37 -16.61
CA TRP A 169 -3.48 0.47 -15.81
C TRP A 169 -3.85 0.58 -14.33
N ARG A 170 -5.09 0.28 -13.97
CA ARG A 170 -5.63 0.57 -12.62
C ARG A 170 -4.93 -0.24 -11.54
N TRP A 171 -4.81 -1.54 -11.74
CA TRP A 171 -4.17 -2.43 -10.75
C TRP A 171 -2.66 -2.37 -10.86
N THR A 172 -2.13 -2.20 -12.06
CA THR A 172 -0.68 -2.11 -12.28
C THR A 172 -0.08 -0.85 -11.68
N SER A 173 -0.74 0.31 -11.78
CA SER A 173 -0.28 1.55 -11.14
C SER A 173 -0.30 1.47 -9.60
N PHE A 174 -1.35 0.85 -9.03
CA PHE A 174 -1.42 0.59 -7.59
C PHE A 174 -0.31 -0.39 -7.15
N LEU A 175 -0.15 -1.51 -7.85
CA LEU A 175 0.84 -2.53 -7.51
C LEU A 175 2.28 -2.04 -7.73
N ALA A 176 2.53 -1.21 -8.74
CA ALA A 176 3.85 -0.61 -8.98
C ALA A 176 4.27 0.35 -7.85
N GLY A 177 3.32 1.07 -7.24
CA GLY A 177 3.60 1.83 -6.02
C GLY A 177 3.73 0.94 -4.79
N ALA A 178 2.89 -0.09 -4.69
CA ALA A 178 2.92 -1.02 -3.57
C ALA A 178 4.16 -1.91 -3.55
N SER A 179 4.81 -2.18 -4.70
CA SER A 179 5.98 -3.06 -4.79
C SER A 179 7.19 -2.53 -4.02
N THR A 180 7.24 -1.22 -3.69
CA THR A 180 8.24 -0.69 -2.76
C THR A 180 8.19 -1.41 -1.41
N SER A 181 6.99 -1.77 -0.93
CA SER A 181 6.84 -2.51 0.33
C SER A 181 7.40 -3.94 0.28
N PHE A 182 7.42 -4.56 -0.90
CA PHE A 182 8.01 -5.87 -1.08
C PHE A 182 9.53 -5.82 -0.87
N TYR A 183 10.21 -4.81 -1.43
CA TYR A 183 11.63 -4.59 -1.20
C TYR A 183 11.96 -4.26 0.26
N VAL A 184 11.12 -3.45 0.89
CA VAL A 184 11.17 -3.19 2.33
C VAL A 184 11.09 -4.48 3.15
N TYR A 185 10.17 -5.38 2.80
CA TYR A 185 10.00 -6.65 3.51
C TYR A 185 11.19 -7.59 3.28
N LEU A 186 11.73 -7.66 2.05
CA LEU A 186 12.97 -8.40 1.77
C LEU A 186 14.15 -7.86 2.58
N TYR A 187 14.28 -6.53 2.68
CA TYR A 187 15.28 -5.90 3.53
C TYR A 187 15.11 -6.30 5.00
N SER A 188 13.86 -6.46 5.46
CA SER A 188 13.61 -6.92 6.83
C SER A 188 14.08 -8.34 7.12
N ILE A 189 13.99 -9.24 6.14
CA ILE A 189 14.55 -10.59 6.23
C ILE A 189 16.08 -10.53 6.31
N TYR A 190 16.71 -9.73 5.44
CA TYR A 190 18.15 -9.51 5.48
C TYR A 190 18.62 -8.96 6.84
N TYR A 191 17.93 -7.95 7.37
CA TYR A 191 18.26 -7.34 8.65
C TYR A 191 18.12 -8.36 9.79
N PHE A 192 17.08 -9.18 9.78
CA PHE A 192 16.86 -10.23 10.76
C PHE A 192 18.05 -11.22 10.80
N LEU A 193 18.47 -11.73 9.65
CA LEU A 193 19.52 -12.75 9.57
C LEU A 193 20.92 -12.25 9.92
N PHE A 194 21.28 -11.05 9.47
CA PHE A 194 22.68 -10.57 9.55
C PHE A 194 22.94 -9.53 10.64
N LYS A 195 21.90 -8.84 11.15
CA LYS A 195 22.07 -7.75 12.12
C LYS A 195 21.43 -8.05 13.47
N THR A 196 20.33 -8.79 13.50
CA THR A 196 19.66 -9.07 14.77
C THR A 196 20.26 -10.29 15.47
N LYS A 197 20.57 -10.15 16.77
CA LYS A 197 20.97 -11.26 17.65
C LYS A 197 19.77 -11.91 18.34
N MET A 198 18.65 -12.00 17.61
CA MET A 198 17.36 -12.44 18.13
C MET A 198 17.22 -13.94 17.92
N TYR A 199 16.93 -14.67 19.00
CA TYR A 199 16.83 -16.13 18.97
C TYR A 199 15.52 -16.59 19.61
N GLY A 200 14.93 -17.64 19.03
CA GLY A 200 13.70 -18.25 19.51
C GLY A 200 12.45 -17.89 18.69
N LEU A 201 11.49 -18.82 18.67
CA LEU A 201 10.28 -18.72 17.86
C LEU A 201 9.43 -17.49 18.20
N PHE A 202 9.23 -17.19 19.48
CA PHE A 202 8.45 -16.02 19.90
C PHE A 202 9.03 -14.71 19.33
N GLN A 203 10.35 -14.55 19.39
CA GLN A 203 11.01 -13.33 18.91
C GLN A 203 10.96 -13.23 17.37
N THR A 204 11.11 -14.36 16.66
CA THR A 204 10.98 -14.40 15.19
C THR A 204 9.57 -14.03 14.72
N VAL A 205 8.54 -14.62 15.31
CA VAL A 205 7.13 -14.36 14.95
C VAL A 205 6.75 -12.93 15.28
N PHE A 206 7.20 -12.43 16.43
CA PHE A 206 7.01 -11.03 16.80
C PHE A 206 7.66 -10.10 15.76
N TYR A 207 8.95 -10.30 15.44
CA TYR A 207 9.65 -9.49 14.45
C TYR A 207 8.94 -9.50 13.09
N PHE A 208 8.71 -10.67 12.50
CA PHE A 208 8.11 -10.77 11.17
C PHE A 208 6.65 -10.30 11.14
N GLY A 209 5.89 -10.49 12.21
CA GLY A 209 4.53 -9.98 12.33
C GLY A 209 4.49 -8.45 12.26
N TYR A 210 5.26 -7.77 13.09
CA TYR A 210 5.29 -6.29 13.10
C TYR A 210 5.92 -5.72 11.81
N MET A 211 6.99 -6.33 11.30
CA MET A 211 7.60 -5.89 10.05
C MET A 211 6.68 -6.10 8.84
N GLY A 212 5.91 -7.19 8.82
CA GLY A 212 4.89 -7.46 7.81
C GLY A 212 3.74 -6.45 7.84
N LEU A 213 3.28 -6.07 9.03
CA LEU A 213 2.28 -5.00 9.18
C LEU A 213 2.81 -3.65 8.70
N PHE A 214 4.05 -3.32 9.07
CA PHE A 214 4.71 -2.09 8.65
C PHE A 214 4.87 -2.03 7.12
N SER A 215 5.36 -3.10 6.49
CA SER A 215 5.48 -3.18 5.04
C SER A 215 4.12 -3.10 4.36
N ALA A 216 3.10 -3.82 4.86
CA ALA A 216 1.76 -3.77 4.29
C ALA A 216 1.17 -2.35 4.32
N ALA A 217 1.31 -1.65 5.46
CA ALA A 217 0.85 -0.27 5.60
C ALA A 217 1.55 0.68 4.61
N LEU A 218 2.88 0.57 4.49
CA LEU A 218 3.64 1.31 3.47
C LEU A 218 3.19 0.97 2.04
N GLY A 219 2.90 -0.30 1.76
CA GLY A 219 2.42 -0.75 0.46
C GLY A 219 1.07 -0.14 0.08
N PHE A 220 0.12 -0.10 1.01
CA PHE A 220 -1.17 0.57 0.79
C PHE A 220 -0.99 2.09 0.59
N MET A 221 -0.15 2.72 1.41
CA MET A 221 0.14 4.15 1.28
C MET A 221 0.77 4.48 -0.08
N CYS A 222 1.90 3.84 -0.44
CA CYS A 222 2.58 4.07 -1.72
C CYS A 222 1.71 3.69 -2.92
N GLY A 223 0.95 2.60 -2.83
CA GLY A 223 0.01 2.17 -3.87
C GLY A 223 -1.12 3.18 -4.10
N THR A 224 -1.71 3.75 -3.04
CA THR A 224 -2.76 4.78 -3.17
C THR A 224 -2.22 6.08 -3.76
N ILE A 225 -1.05 6.54 -3.31
CA ILE A 225 -0.36 7.73 -3.81
C ILE A 225 -0.04 7.56 -5.30
N GLY A 226 0.56 6.43 -5.67
CA GLY A 226 0.89 6.11 -7.05
C GLY A 226 -0.33 6.03 -7.97
N TYR A 227 -1.40 5.35 -7.52
CA TYR A 227 -2.66 5.29 -8.26
C TYR A 227 -3.25 6.68 -8.49
N TRP A 228 -3.20 7.57 -7.48
CA TRP A 228 -3.72 8.92 -7.60
C TRP A 228 -2.93 9.77 -8.60
N GLY A 229 -1.59 9.65 -8.59
CA GLY A 229 -0.71 10.28 -9.56
C GLY A 229 -0.99 9.80 -10.99
N ALA A 230 -1.03 8.48 -11.19
CA ALA A 230 -1.33 7.86 -12.48
C ALA A 230 -2.73 8.25 -13.01
N ALA A 231 -3.75 8.30 -12.14
CA ALA A 231 -5.10 8.68 -12.53
C ALA A 231 -5.18 10.14 -13.01
N LYS A 232 -4.48 11.06 -12.35
CA LYS A 232 -4.39 12.46 -12.80
C LYS A 232 -3.64 12.59 -14.13
N PHE A 233 -2.54 11.86 -14.28
CA PHE A 233 -1.76 11.84 -15.52
C PHE A 233 -2.59 11.37 -16.71
N ILE A 234 -3.30 10.25 -16.57
CA ILE A 234 -4.19 9.70 -17.59
C ILE A 234 -5.28 10.71 -17.95
N HIS A 235 -5.96 11.26 -16.94
CA HIS A 235 -7.01 12.23 -17.19
C HIS A 235 -6.47 13.46 -17.96
N LYS A 236 -5.25 13.90 -17.66
CA LYS A 236 -4.60 15.00 -18.38
C LYS A 236 -4.30 14.64 -19.83
N ILE A 237 -3.67 13.50 -20.11
CA ILE A 237 -3.34 13.07 -21.48
C ILE A 237 -4.61 12.96 -22.32
N TYR A 238 -5.61 12.21 -21.85
CA TYR A 238 -6.82 11.99 -22.63
C TYR A 238 -7.64 13.28 -22.80
N SER A 239 -7.61 14.22 -21.86
CA SER A 239 -8.26 15.54 -22.04
C SER A 239 -7.61 16.40 -23.13
N THR A 240 -6.32 16.19 -23.41
CA THR A 240 -5.56 16.96 -24.41
C THR A 240 -5.56 16.35 -25.79
N VAL A 241 -5.90 15.06 -25.92
CA VAL A 241 -6.07 14.41 -27.21
C VAL A 241 -7.34 14.98 -27.84
N LYS A 242 -7.16 15.93 -28.78
CA LYS A 242 -8.24 16.36 -29.67
C LYS A 242 -8.65 15.16 -30.51
N ILE A 243 -9.89 14.75 -30.33
CA ILE A 243 -10.54 13.76 -31.19
C ILE A 243 -10.96 14.55 -32.43
N ASP A 244 -10.13 14.57 -33.46
CA ASP A 244 -10.61 14.81 -34.83
C ASP A 244 -11.41 13.59 -35.30
#